data_AF-A0A223I1B1-F1
#
_entry.id   AF-A0A223I1B1-F1
#
_cell.length_a   1.000
_cell.length_b   1.000
_cell.length_c   1.000
_cell.angle_alpha   90.00
_cell.angle_beta   90.00
_cell.angle_gamma   90.00
#
_symmetry.space_group_name_H-M   'P 1'
#
loop_
_entity.id
_entity.type
_entity.pdbx_description
1 polymer ?
#
loop_
_entity_poly.entity_id
_entity_poly.type
_entity_poly.pdbx_seq_one_letter_code
_entity_poly.pdbx_strand_id
1 'polypeptide(L)' 'MQKKNGVSAEEMAEIITHLAFYVGWPNAWAAFSLAKEIYAE' A
#
# COMPACT_ATOMS: atom_id res chain seq x y z
N MET A 1 -5.71 -4.04 9.58
CA MET A 1 -5.73 -5.53 9.54
C MET A 1 -4.42 -6.13 9.01
N GLN A 2 -3.78 -5.56 7.98
CA GLN A 2 -2.51 -6.09 7.42
C GLN A 2 -1.29 -6.03 8.37
N LYS A 3 -1.12 -4.92 9.11
CA LYS A 3 -0.06 -4.80 10.15
C LYS A 3 -0.15 -5.90 11.22
N LYS A 4 -1.37 -6.39 11.52
CA LYS A 4 -1.60 -7.49 12.48
C LYS A 4 -1.19 -8.86 11.93
N ASN A 5 -1.06 -8.99 10.61
CA ASN A 5 -0.66 -10.22 9.93
C ASN A 5 0.84 -10.22 9.56
N GLY A 6 1.61 -9.23 10.02
CA GLY A 6 3.07 -9.18 9.84
C GLY A 6 3.56 -8.66 8.49
N VAL A 7 2.68 -8.12 7.63
CA VAL A 7 3.09 -7.55 6.33
C VAL A 7 3.86 -6.26 6.55
N SER A 8 5.09 -6.19 6.03
CA SER A 8 5.98 -5.03 6.12
C SER A 8 5.49 -3.86 5.25
N ALA A 9 6.00 -2.66 5.54
CA ALA A 9 5.70 -1.47 4.74
C ALA A 9 6.19 -1.61 3.29
N GLU A 10 7.30 -2.34 3.09
CA GLU A 10 7.93 -2.53 1.79
C GLU A 10 7.11 -3.50 0.92
N GLU A 11 6.68 -4.63 1.47
CA GLU A 11 5.74 -5.55 0.81
C GLU A 11 4.42 -4.84 0.45
N MET A 12 3.92 -3.97 1.33
CA MET A 12 2.73 -3.18 1.02
C MET A 12 2.95 -2.23 -0.16
N ALA A 13 4.11 -1.57 -0.21
CA ALA A 13 4.46 -0.69 -1.31
C ALA A 13 4.58 -1.45 -2.64
N GLU A 14 5.12 -2.66 -2.63
CA GLU A 14 5.17 -3.54 -3.80
C GLU A 14 3.78 -3.95 -4.28
N ILE A 15 2.89 -4.35 -3.37
CA ILE A 15 1.51 -4.73 -3.70
C ILE A 15 0.76 -3.56 -4.34
N ILE A 16 0.84 -2.36 -3.74
CA ILE A 16 0.17 -1.16 -4.28
C ILE A 16 0.75 -0.80 -5.65
N THR A 17 2.08 -0.86 -5.81
CA THR A 17 2.74 -0.62 -7.10
C THR A 17 2.30 -1.61 -8.16
N HIS A 18 2.18 -2.90 -7.81
CA HIS A 18 1.71 -3.92 -8.73
C HIS A 18 0.25 -3.68 -9.15
N LEU A 19 -0.61 -3.33 -8.20
CA LEU A 19 -2.01 -2.98 -8.47
C LEU A 19 -2.15 -1.75 -9.38
N ALA A 20 -1.21 -0.80 -9.33
CA ALA A 20 -1.22 0.37 -10.20
C ALA A 20 -1.27 0.01 -11.70
N PHE A 21 -0.69 -1.12 -12.10
CA PHE A 21 -0.75 -1.62 -13.49
C PHE A 21 -2.15 -2.11 -13.88
N TYR A 22 -2.97 -2.53 -12.92
CA TYR A 22 -4.31 -3.05 -13.17
C TYR A 22 -5.41 -2.01 -12.97
N VAL A 23 -5.24 -1.11 -11.98
CA VAL A 23 -6.27 -0.13 -11.59
C VAL A 23 -5.89 1.32 -11.89
N GLY A 24 -4.69 1.54 -12.44
CA GLY A 24 -4.15 2.86 -12.76
C GLY A 24 -3.52 3.58 -11.56
N TRP A 25 -2.56 4.45 -11.87
CA TRP A 25 -1.83 5.24 -10.88
C TRP A 25 -2.70 6.13 -9.97
N PRO A 26 -3.79 6.79 -10.44
CA PRO A 26 -4.63 7.62 -9.56
C PRO A 26 -5.19 6.86 -8.35
N ASN A 27 -5.62 5.61 -8.55
CA ASN A 27 -6.14 4.75 -7.47
C ASN A 27 -5.01 4.26 -6.55
N ALA A 28 -3.84 3.94 -7.11
CA ALA A 28 -2.68 3.54 -6.33
C ALA A 28 -2.18 4.66 -5.40
N TRP A 29 -2.19 5.91 -5.85
CA TRP A 29 -1.81 7.06 -5.03
C TRP A 29 -2.71 7.25 -3.81
N ALA A 30 -4.02 7.08 -3.97
CA ALA A 30 -4.97 7.10 -2.85
C ALA A 30 -4.69 5.97 -1.85
N ALA A 31 -4.30 4.78 -2.32
CA ALA A 31 -3.89 3.68 -1.45
C ALA A 31 -2.56 3.98 -0.73
N PHE A 32 -1.59 4.60 -1.41
CA PHE A 32 -0.30 4.96 -0.82
C PHE A 32 -0.41 5.97 0.32
N SER A 33 -1.30 6.95 0.23
CA SER A 33 -1.52 7.91 1.34
C SER A 33 -2.03 7.20 2.60
N LEU A 34 -2.97 6.27 2.44
CA LEU A 34 -3.46 5.43 3.54
C LEU A 34 -2.37 4.49 4.09
N ALA A 35 -1.58 3.86 3.22
CA ALA A 35 -0.47 3.00 3.65
C ALA A 35 0.55 3.78 4.48
N LYS A 36 0.89 5.01 4.09
CA LYS A 36 1.78 5.87 4.87
C LYS A 36 1.27 6.11 6.30
N GLU A 37 -0.02 6.37 6.49
CA GLU A 37 -0.59 6.58 7.83
C GLU A 37 -0.51 5.31 8.69
N ILE A 38 -0.80 4.14 8.11
CA ILE A 38 -0.81 2.86 8.83
C ILE A 38 0.60 2.43 9.29
N TYR A 39 1.61 2.75 8.49
CA TYR A 39 3.00 2.36 8.71
C TYR A 39 3.89 3.47 9.30
N ALA A 40 3.34 4.66 9.60
CA ALA A 40 4.05 5.74 10.27
C ALA A 40 4.16 5.57 11.80
N GLU A 41 3.40 4.64 12.38
CA GLU A 41 3.54 4.17 13.78
C GLU A 41 4.50 2.99 13.91
#